data_AF-A0A2V5LWX8-F1
#
_entry.id   AF-A0A2V5LWX8-F1
#
_cell.length_a   1.000
_cell.length_b   1.000
_cell.length_c   1.000
_cell.angle_alpha   90.00
_cell.angle_beta   90.00
_cell.angle_gamma   90.00
#
_symmetry.space_group_name_H-M   'P 1'
#
loop_
_entity.id
_entity.type
_entity.pdbx_description
1 polymer ?
#
loop_
_entity_poly.entity_id
_entity_poly.type
_entity_poly.pdbx_seq_one_letter_code
_entity_poly.pdbx_strand_id
1 'polypeptide(L)'
;NVALTKRNGVPMCGVPYHAAQNYIAKLIEAGKRVAICDQTSEPQPGRIVTRDITQIISAGTVSELGLLEAKRANYLGAIYEHASAGPSRPLFGFAYADLTTGEFRLMQLKEK
;
A
#
# COMPACT_ATOMS: atom_id res chain seq x y z
N ASN A 1 -10.76 13.71 11.06
CA ASN A 1 -11.91 13.75 11.98
C ASN A 1 -12.93 12.70 11.59
N VAL A 2 -12.88 11.54 12.24
CA VAL A 2 -13.91 10.49 12.21
C VAL A 2 -14.31 10.25 13.67
N ALA A 3 -15.60 10.07 13.94
CA ALA A 3 -16.07 9.84 15.30
C ALA A 3 -15.63 8.46 15.81
N LEU A 4 -15.12 8.43 17.06
CA LEU A 4 -14.85 7.19 17.78
C LEU A 4 -16.13 6.69 18.46
N THR A 5 -16.45 5.43 18.26
CA THR A 5 -17.63 4.75 18.84
C THR A 5 -17.21 3.40 19.42
N LYS A 6 -18.16 2.58 19.87
CA LYS A 6 -17.91 1.21 20.34
C LYS A 6 -19.05 0.26 19.99
N ARG A 7 -18.73 -1.01 19.73
CA ARG A 7 -19.70 -2.10 19.54
C ARG A 7 -19.23 -3.33 20.31
N ASN A 8 -20.09 -3.91 21.14
CA ASN A 8 -19.74 -5.05 22.01
C ASN A 8 -18.45 -4.82 22.83
N GLY A 9 -18.26 -3.59 23.33
CA GLY A 9 -17.06 -3.21 24.07
C GLY A 9 -15.81 -2.93 23.22
N VAL A 10 -15.84 -3.17 21.91
CA VAL A 10 -14.71 -2.94 21.00
C VAL A 10 -14.78 -1.54 20.40
N PRO A 11 -13.73 -0.70 20.52
CA PRO A 11 -13.66 0.61 19.86
C PRO A 11 -13.77 0.49 18.34
N MET A 12 -14.54 1.38 17.72
CA MET A 12 -14.84 1.33 16.29
C MET A 12 -15.00 2.73 15.72
N CYS A 13 -14.52 2.92 14.49
CA CYS A 13 -14.83 4.06 13.65
C CYS A 13 -15.05 3.58 12.22
N GLY A 14 -15.70 4.38 11.39
CA GLY A 14 -15.97 4.01 10.00
C GLY A 14 -16.34 5.20 9.15
N VAL A 15 -16.30 4.99 7.85
CA VAL A 15 -16.67 5.99 6.84
C VAL A 15 -17.56 5.32 5.79
N PRO A 16 -18.48 6.06 5.14
CA PRO A 16 -19.23 5.52 4.01
C PRO A 16 -18.29 5.12 2.87
N TYR A 17 -18.60 4.03 2.16
CA TYR A 17 -17.71 3.46 1.13
C TYR A 17 -17.36 4.48 0.02
N HIS A 18 -18.34 5.26 -0.43
CA HIS A 18 -18.16 6.29 -1.47
C HIS A 18 -17.26 7.46 -1.02
N ALA A 19 -17.06 7.64 0.29
CA ALA A 19 -16.19 8.68 0.84
C ALA A 19 -14.81 8.12 1.23
N ALA A 20 -14.59 6.80 1.17
CA ALA A 20 -13.41 6.13 1.70
C ALA A 20 -12.10 6.63 1.05
N GLN A 21 -12.13 6.91 -0.25
CA GLN A 21 -10.96 7.35 -1.02
C GLN A 21 -10.25 8.56 -0.39
N ASN A 22 -11.00 9.58 0.05
CA ASN A 22 -10.45 10.76 0.69
C ASN A 22 -9.79 10.48 2.06
N TYR A 23 -10.26 9.46 2.77
CA TYR A 23 -9.66 9.05 4.05
C TYR A 23 -8.44 8.17 3.83
N ILE A 24 -8.48 7.30 2.81
CA ILE A 24 -7.33 6.52 2.37
C ILE A 24 -6.19 7.47 1.99
N ALA A 25 -6.46 8.51 1.19
CA ALA A 25 -5.49 9.55 0.84
C ALA A 25 -4.72 10.07 2.07
N LYS A 26 -5.46 10.53 3.08
CA LYS A 26 -4.90 11.09 4.32
C LYS A 26 -4.08 10.06 5.11
N LEU A 27 -4.48 8.79 5.08
CA LEU A 27 -3.73 7.72 5.73
C LEU A 27 -2.41 7.44 5.00
N ILE A 28 -2.43 7.44 3.67
CA ILE A 28 -1.22 7.26 2.85
C ILE A 28 -0.26 8.43 3.04
N GLU A 29 -0.75 9.68 3.01
CA GLU A 29 0.03 10.88 3.31
C GLU A 29 0.66 10.82 4.72
N ALA A 30 -0.05 10.24 5.69
CA ALA A 30 0.45 9.98 7.04
C ALA A 30 1.41 8.77 7.15
N GLY A 31 1.86 8.20 6.02
CA GLY A 31 2.78 7.08 5.96
C GLY A 31 2.18 5.74 6.43
N LYS A 32 0.86 5.59 6.42
CA LYS A 32 0.17 4.34 6.79
C LYS A 32 -0.10 3.51 5.55
N ARG A 33 -0.19 2.19 5.76
CA ARG A 33 -0.66 1.22 4.76
C ARG A 33 -2.11 0.89 5.04
N VAL A 34 -2.92 0.75 4.00
CA VAL A 34 -4.35 0.46 4.10
C VAL A 34 -4.63 -0.84 3.35
N ALA A 35 -5.30 -1.79 4.02
CA ALA A 35 -5.86 -2.97 3.38
C ALA A 35 -7.36 -2.75 3.16
N ILE A 36 -7.83 -2.95 1.92
CA ILE A 36 -9.25 -2.94 1.57
C ILE A 36 -9.74 -4.37 1.62
N CYS A 37 -10.86 -4.58 2.32
CA CYS A 37 -11.48 -5.89 2.48
C CYS A 37 -12.95 -5.80 2.05
N ASP A 38 -13.27 -6.44 0.93
CA ASP A 38 -14.59 -6.40 0.32
C ASP A 38 -15.38 -7.68 0.59
N GLN A 39 -16.69 -7.61 0.35
CA GLN A 39 -17.55 -8.79 0.38
C GLN A 39 -17.36 -9.57 -0.92
N THR A 40 -16.99 -10.84 -0.81
CA THR A 40 -16.69 -11.70 -1.97
C THR A 40 -17.81 -12.69 -2.31
N SER A 41 -18.86 -12.73 -1.50
CA SER A 41 -20.06 -13.56 -1.72
C SER A 41 -21.34 -12.73 -1.70
N GLU A 42 -22.35 -13.18 -2.43
CA GLU A 42 -23.70 -12.61 -2.39
C GLU A 42 -24.31 -12.60 -0.97
N PRO A 43 -24.91 -11.47 -0.53
CA PRO A 43 -25.61 -11.41 0.75
C PRO A 43 -26.85 -12.30 0.73
N GLN A 44 -26.93 -13.23 1.68
CA GLN A 44 -28.09 -14.10 1.86
C GLN A 44 -28.65 -13.94 3.28
N PRO A 45 -29.99 -13.94 3.47
CA PRO A 45 -30.59 -13.87 4.80
C PRO A 45 -30.05 -14.95 5.74
N GLY A 46 -29.64 -14.55 6.95
CA GLY A 46 -29.12 -15.47 7.97
C GLY A 46 -27.69 -15.98 7.73
N ARG A 47 -27.01 -15.57 6.66
CA ARG A 47 -25.66 -16.00 6.33
C ARG A 47 -24.66 -14.83 6.32
N ILE A 48 -23.52 -15.02 6.97
CA ILE A 48 -22.41 -14.06 6.93
C ILE A 48 -21.71 -14.19 5.56
N VAL A 49 -21.53 -13.06 4.88
CA VAL A 49 -20.76 -12.98 3.64
C VAL A 49 -19.27 -13.28 3.87
N THR A 50 -18.63 -13.91 2.89
CA THR A 50 -17.18 -14.05 2.86
C THR A 50 -16.54 -12.70 2.59
N ARG A 51 -15.35 -12.49 3.14
CA ARG A 51 -14.58 -11.26 2.99
C ARG A 51 -13.12 -11.57 2.79
N ASP A 52 -12.52 -10.92 1.80
CA ASP A 52 -11.12 -11.10 1.44
C ASP A 52 -10.44 -9.75 1.24
N ILE A 53 -9.12 -9.71 1.41
CA ILE A 53 -8.32 -8.52 1.09
C ILE A 53 -8.22 -8.44 -0.43
N THR A 54 -8.84 -7.41 -1.01
CA THR A 54 -8.84 -7.18 -2.45
C THR A 54 -7.71 -6.27 -2.89
N GLN A 55 -7.25 -5.38 -2.00
CA GLN A 55 -6.19 -4.42 -2.31
C GLN A 55 -5.39 -4.02 -1.08
N ILE A 56 -4.10 -3.77 -1.27
CA ILE A 56 -3.21 -3.16 -0.27
C ILE A 56 -2.61 -1.89 -0.87
N ILE A 57 -2.88 -0.75 -0.23
CA ILE A 57 -2.44 0.57 -0.66
C ILE A 57 -1.35 1.05 0.29
N SER A 58 -0.23 1.50 -0.29
CA SER A 58 0.90 2.12 0.39
C SER A 58 1.39 3.30 -0.42
N ALA A 59 2.21 4.18 0.16
CA ALA A 59 2.73 5.37 -0.53
C ALA A 59 3.35 5.04 -1.90
N GLY A 60 4.12 3.96 -2.02
CA GLY A 60 4.74 3.54 -3.29
C GLY A 60 3.86 2.68 -4.20
N THR A 61 2.63 2.33 -3.79
CA THR A 61 1.72 1.46 -4.58
C THR A 61 0.39 2.12 -4.93
N VAL A 62 0.27 3.43 -4.72
CA VAL A 62 -0.90 4.21 -5.13
C VAL A 62 -0.96 4.25 -6.66
N SER A 63 -2.08 3.80 -7.24
CA SER A 63 -2.33 3.84 -8.68
C SER A 63 -3.44 4.82 -9.08
N GLU A 64 -4.25 5.28 -8.12
CA GLU A 64 -5.33 6.23 -8.42
C GLU A 64 -4.78 7.65 -8.61
N LEU A 65 -5.04 8.23 -9.79
CA LEU A 65 -4.55 9.56 -10.18
C LEU A 65 -4.96 10.67 -9.20
N GLY A 66 -6.11 10.55 -8.53
CA GLY A 66 -6.57 11.54 -7.55
C GLY A 66 -5.73 11.57 -6.26
N LEU A 67 -4.91 10.55 -6.03
CA LEU A 67 -4.04 10.40 -4.86
C LEU A 67 -2.57 10.70 -5.17
N LEU A 68 -2.25 11.01 -6.43
CA LEU A 68 -0.89 11.22 -6.92
C LEU A 68 -0.69 12.67 -7.37
N GLU A 69 0.52 13.18 -7.17
CA GLU A 69 0.93 14.45 -7.75
C GLU A 69 1.19 14.27 -9.25
N ALA A 70 0.33 14.86 -10.09
CA ALA A 70 0.33 14.64 -11.55
C ALA A 70 1.65 14.93 -12.29
N LYS A 71 2.61 15.64 -11.67
CA LYS A 71 3.91 16.01 -12.28
C LYS A 71 5.10 15.35 -11.60
N ARG A 72 4.88 14.36 -10.72
CA ARG A 72 5.93 13.68 -9.97
C ARG A 72 5.79 12.17 -10.11
N ALA A 73 6.88 11.50 -10.46
CA ALA A 73 6.93 10.04 -10.48
C ALA A 73 6.79 9.48 -9.06
N ASN A 74 6.12 8.33 -8.93
CA ASN A 74 5.89 7.67 -7.65
C ASN A 74 6.57 6.30 -7.63
N TYR A 75 7.88 6.32 -7.36
CA TYR A 75 8.68 5.10 -7.37
C TYR A 75 8.59 4.34 -6.04
N LEU A 76 8.40 3.02 -6.14
CA LEU A 76 8.70 2.05 -5.09
C LEU A 76 10.08 1.46 -5.33
N GLY A 77 10.94 1.47 -4.32
CA GLY A 77 12.29 0.91 -4.39
C GLY A 77 12.49 -0.26 -3.44
N ALA A 78 13.41 -1.14 -3.80
CA ALA A 78 13.94 -2.20 -2.93
C ALA A 78 15.46 -2.22 -3.03
N ILE A 79 16.13 -2.37 -1.89
CA ILE A 79 17.58 -2.59 -1.80
C ILE A 79 17.83 -3.95 -1.16
N TYR A 80 18.82 -4.66 -1.67
CA TYR A 80 19.25 -5.95 -1.16
C TYR A 80 20.77 -6.00 -1.06
N GLU A 81 21.29 -6.36 0.10
CA GLU A 81 22.71 -6.64 0.30
C GLU A 81 22.95 -8.13 0.10
N HIS A 82 23.89 -8.48 -0.79
CA HIS A 82 24.20 -9.86 -1.09
C HIS A 82 25.06 -10.48 0.02
N ALA A 83 24.51 -11.45 0.75
CA ALA A 83 25.12 -12.00 1.96
C ALA A 83 26.54 -12.59 1.76
N SER A 84 26.86 -13.14 0.59
CA SER A 84 28.18 -13.72 0.32
C SER A 84 29.25 -12.69 -0.08
N ALA A 85 28.89 -11.41 -0.16
CA ALA A 85 29.84 -10.34 -0.38
C ALA A 85 30.56 -10.09 0.95
N GLY A 86 31.87 -10.37 1.01
CA GLY A 86 32.65 -10.12 2.22
C GLY A 86 32.60 -8.63 2.61
N PRO A 87 32.83 -8.28 3.89
CA PRO A 87 32.71 -6.90 4.38
C PRO A 87 33.63 -5.90 3.68
N SER A 88 34.67 -6.39 2.98
CA SER A 88 35.61 -5.57 2.20
C SER A 88 35.16 -5.30 0.75
N ARG A 89 34.11 -5.97 0.26
CA ARG A 89 33.55 -5.79 -1.08
C ARG A 89 32.04 -6.03 -1.06
N PRO A 90 31.26 -5.17 -0.37
CA PRO A 90 29.83 -5.31 -0.33
C PRO A 90 29.23 -5.22 -1.74
N LEU A 91 28.17 -5.99 -1.96
CA LEU A 91 27.46 -6.05 -3.23
C LEU A 91 25.99 -5.77 -2.98
N PHE A 92 25.47 -4.71 -3.59
CA PHE A 92 24.08 -4.31 -3.44
C PHE A 92 23.31 -4.48 -4.75
N GLY A 93 22.12 -5.05 -4.66
CA GLY A 93 21.08 -4.95 -5.68
C GLY A 93 20.14 -3.82 -5.33
N PHE A 94 19.78 -3.00 -6.32
CA PHE A 94 18.74 -1.99 -6.20
C PHE A 94 17.74 -2.16 -7.33
N ALA A 95 16.45 -2.17 -7.01
CA ALA A 95 15.37 -2.17 -7.98
C ALA A 95 14.40 -1.03 -7.65
N TYR A 96 13.80 -0.44 -8.68
CA TYR A 96 12.72 0.51 -8.51
C TYR A 96 11.67 0.36 -9.61
N ALA A 97 10.42 0.67 -9.26
CA ALA A 97 9.26 0.57 -10.14
C ALA A 97 8.36 1.80 -9.98
N ASP A 98 7.80 2.30 -11.07
CA ASP A 98 6.63 3.18 -11.04
C ASP A 98 5.44 2.39 -11.59
N LEU A 99 4.47 2.09 -10.72
CA LEU A 99 3.30 1.29 -11.09
C LEU A 99 2.36 2.01 -12.06
N THR A 100 2.43 3.34 -12.15
CA THR A 100 1.54 4.14 -12.99
C THR A 100 1.97 4.16 -14.44
N THR A 101 3.29 4.05 -14.68
CA THR A 101 3.88 4.05 -16.02
C THR A 101 4.33 2.66 -16.47
N GLY A 102 4.46 1.71 -15.54
CA GLY A 102 5.06 0.41 -15.79
C GLY A 102 6.58 0.44 -15.90
N GLU A 103 7.22 1.57 -15.60
CA GLU A 103 8.68 1.66 -15.56
C GLU A 103 9.22 0.74 -14.46
N PHE A 104 10.17 -0.12 -14.83
CA PHE A 104 10.85 -1.00 -13.89
C PHE A 104 12.33 -1.08 -14.24
N ARG A 105 13.19 -0.80 -13.26
CA ARG A 105 14.65 -0.85 -13.45
C ARG A 105 15.33 -1.60 -12.31
N LEU A 106 16.49 -2.16 -12.65
CA LEU A 106 17.37 -2.86 -11.73
C LEU A 106 18.82 -2.44 -11.97
N MET A 107 19.59 -2.43 -10.89
CA MET A 107 21.00 -2.05 -10.85
C MET A 107 21.72 -2.90 -9.83
N GLN A 108 22.98 -3.22 -10.13
CA GLN A 108 23.90 -3.79 -9.16
C GLN A 108 25.02 -2.79 -8.87
N LEU A 109 25.13 -2.37 -7.61
CA LEU A 109 26.21 -1.52 -7.14
C LEU A 109 27.36 -2.38 -6.61
N LYS A 110 28.54 -2.18 -7.18
CA LYS A 110 29.81 -2.70 -6.64
C LYS A 110 30.55 -1.52 -6.03
N GLU A 111 30.99 -1.63 -4.79
CA GLU A 111 31.94 -0.66 -4.24
C GLU A 111 33.24 -0.69 -5.09
N LYS A 112 33.81 0.49 -5.38
CA LYS A 112 34.98 0.63 -6.26
C LYS A 112 36.24 0.04 -5.64
#